data_AF-S0F6C5-F1
#
_entry.id   AF-S0F6C5-F1
#
_cell.length_a   1.000
_cell.length_b   1.000
_cell.length_c   1.000
_cell.angle_alpha   90.00
_cell.angle_beta   90.00
_cell.angle_gamma   90.00
#
_symmetry.space_group_name_H-M   'P 1'
#
loop_
_entity.id
_entity.type
_entity.pdbx_description
1 polymer ?
#
loop_
_entity_poly.entity_id
_entity_poly.type
_entity_poly.pdbx_seq_one_letter_code
_entity_poly.pdbx_strand_id
1 'polypeptide(L)'
;MAYVKRGNLEKLNIGSNDSRWDKYIKFANATIDNPSVPIDEKLDVHLRGNSVHIYYKGGRILEIKRNALNLDYNYFYSKKEHQNIPRTWMRYMFDNDQEELRKRNISPEKCLSPSEVKRVWEELQEKRDMLLAMKTPEEYFKEAAKIMDEWSRALLDDSDIKHEERLLQQRISVCNRHMEETDFIVLDIEFAVTNDKSVSYHSEKYLHPRFDIIALQPRKNFRLAVIELKKGMVLRD
;
A
#
# COMPACT_ATOMS: atom_id res chain seq x y z
N MET A 1 -13.80 -4.59 17.94
CA MET A 1 -12.59 -5.21 17.37
C MET A 1 -12.75 -5.16 15.85
N ALA A 2 -11.77 -4.58 15.15
CA ALA A 2 -11.60 -4.40 13.69
C ALA A 2 -12.81 -4.10 12.77
N TYR A 3 -13.83 -3.43 13.28
CA TYR A 3 -14.32 -2.23 12.59
C TYR A 3 -13.33 -1.12 12.98
N VAL A 4 -12.82 -0.29 12.06
CA VAL A 4 -12.33 1.03 12.45
C VAL A 4 -13.56 1.85 12.85
N LYS A 5 -14.18 1.49 13.99
CA LYS A 5 -15.19 2.31 14.64
C LYS A 5 -14.47 3.61 14.95
N ARG A 6 -15.00 4.75 14.48
CA ARG A 6 -14.42 6.09 14.65
C ARG A 6 -13.78 6.35 16.02
N GLY A 7 -14.29 5.74 17.09
CA GLY A 7 -13.72 5.82 18.44
C GLY A 7 -12.25 5.35 18.61
N ASN A 8 -11.68 4.55 17.70
CA ASN A 8 -10.24 4.26 17.71
C ASN A 8 -9.39 5.32 16.99
N LEU A 9 -9.97 6.06 16.04
CA LEU A 9 -9.29 7.17 15.36
C LEU A 9 -9.22 8.41 16.26
N GLU A 10 -10.25 8.64 17.07
CA GLU A 10 -10.29 9.70 18.09
C GLU A 10 -9.12 9.59 19.08
N LYS A 11 -8.78 8.38 19.53
CA LYS A 11 -7.62 8.13 20.42
C LYS A 11 -6.27 8.37 19.74
N LEU A 12 -6.21 8.27 18.42
CA LEU A 12 -4.99 8.47 17.63
C LEU A 12 -4.82 9.92 17.18
N ASN A 13 -5.80 10.80 17.43
CA ASN A 13 -5.87 12.16 16.89
C ASN A 13 -5.73 12.23 15.35
N ILE A 14 -6.05 11.13 14.66
CA ILE A 14 -6.09 11.07 13.20
C ILE A 14 -7.56 11.21 12.81
N GLY A 15 -7.93 12.23 12.05
CA GLY A 15 -9.34 12.37 11.67
C GLY A 15 -10.24 12.90 12.78
N SER A 16 -9.74 13.75 13.71
CA SER A 16 -10.64 14.53 14.56
C SER A 16 -11.66 15.27 13.69
N ASN A 17 -12.87 15.53 14.23
CA ASN A 17 -14.07 15.97 13.48
C ASN A 17 -13.94 17.23 12.59
N ASP A 18 -12.77 17.87 12.53
CA ASP A 18 -12.45 19.03 11.67
C ASP A 18 -11.12 18.92 10.91
N SER A 19 -10.44 17.77 10.92
CA SER A 19 -9.19 17.63 10.16
C SER A 19 -9.47 17.44 8.66
N ARG A 20 -8.65 18.05 7.80
CA ARG A 20 -8.66 17.85 6.33
C ARG A 20 -8.64 16.36 5.92
N TRP A 21 -8.19 15.47 6.79
CA TRP A 21 -7.99 14.04 6.51
C TRP A 21 -9.23 13.18 6.74
N ASP A 22 -10.12 13.61 7.64
CA ASP A 22 -11.33 12.87 7.98
C ASP A 22 -12.24 12.63 6.76
N LYS A 23 -12.34 13.62 5.85
CA LYS A 23 -13.08 13.47 4.59
C LYS A 23 -12.52 12.36 3.68
N TYR A 24 -11.21 12.13 3.67
CA TYR A 24 -10.59 11.05 2.87
C TYR A 24 -10.93 9.67 3.45
N ILE A 25 -10.87 9.55 4.78
CA ILE A 25 -11.20 8.31 5.49
C ILE A 25 -12.70 8.00 5.33
N LYS A 26 -13.57 9.00 5.48
CA LYS A 26 -15.03 8.85 5.27
C LYS A 26 -15.35 8.41 3.85
N PHE A 27 -14.76 9.04 2.84
CA PHE A 27 -14.97 8.67 1.44
C PHE A 27 -14.54 7.23 1.17
N ALA A 28 -13.33 6.84 1.58
CA ALA A 28 -12.83 5.49 1.33
C ALA A 28 -13.68 4.40 2.02
N ASN A 29 -14.14 4.62 3.25
CA ASN A 29 -15.07 3.69 3.91
C ASN A 29 -16.42 3.62 3.19
N ALA A 30 -16.97 4.75 2.73
CA ALA A 30 -18.21 4.76 1.97
C ALA A 30 -18.10 3.94 0.67
N THR A 31 -16.95 3.97 0.01
CA THR A 31 -16.68 3.11 -1.16
C THR A 31 -16.67 1.62 -0.79
N ILE A 32 -16.03 1.23 0.32
CA ILE A 32 -15.99 -0.17 0.79
C ILE A 32 -17.39 -0.72 1.01
N ASP A 33 -18.22 0.05 1.72
CA ASP A 33 -19.54 -0.40 2.16
C ASP A 33 -20.60 -0.28 1.05
N ASN A 34 -20.27 0.30 -0.11
CA ASN A 34 -21.21 0.47 -1.21
C ASN A 34 -21.35 -0.85 -2.01
N PRO A 35 -22.54 -1.49 -2.05
CA PRO A 35 -22.75 -2.72 -2.80
C PRO A 35 -22.73 -2.52 -4.32
N SER A 36 -22.92 -1.30 -4.80
CA SER A 36 -22.92 -0.97 -6.23
C SER A 36 -21.50 -0.78 -6.81
N VAL A 37 -20.47 -0.70 -5.96
CA VAL A 37 -19.08 -0.60 -6.42
C VAL A 37 -18.51 -2.01 -6.58
N PRO A 38 -17.99 -2.38 -7.77
CA PRO A 38 -17.29 -3.66 -7.97
C PRO A 38 -16.16 -3.86 -6.96
N ILE A 39 -15.97 -5.10 -6.49
CA ILE A 39 -15.04 -5.38 -5.39
C ILE A 39 -13.58 -4.99 -5.68
N ASP A 40 -13.17 -5.12 -6.94
CA ASP A 40 -11.85 -4.76 -7.47
C ASP A 40 -11.66 -3.25 -7.64
N GLU A 41 -12.76 -2.48 -7.62
CA GLU A 41 -12.77 -1.03 -7.65
C GLU A 41 -12.95 -0.40 -6.25
N LYS A 42 -13.24 -1.21 -5.22
CA LYS A 42 -13.36 -0.71 -3.85
C LYS A 42 -12.00 -0.24 -3.34
N LEU A 43 -11.99 0.92 -2.69
CA LEU A 43 -10.86 1.31 -1.84
C LEU A 43 -10.80 0.38 -0.64
N ASP A 44 -9.64 0.10 -0.07
CA ASP A 44 -9.53 -0.64 1.19
C ASP A 44 -8.83 0.20 2.26
N VAL A 45 -9.22 0.09 3.52
CA VAL A 45 -8.80 1.00 4.60
C VAL A 45 -8.34 0.21 5.82
N HIS A 46 -7.05 0.36 6.15
CA HIS A 46 -6.39 -0.29 7.28
C HIS A 46 -5.78 0.72 8.25
N LEU A 47 -5.75 0.36 9.54
CA LEU A 47 -5.15 1.15 10.60
C LEU A 47 -3.83 0.52 11.05
N ARG A 48 -2.72 1.26 10.94
CA ARG A 48 -1.38 0.80 11.32
C ARG A 48 -0.76 1.74 12.36
N GLY A 49 -0.83 1.36 13.62
CA GLY A 49 -0.32 2.20 14.71
C GLY A 49 -0.96 3.59 14.65
N ASN A 50 -0.16 4.60 14.29
CA ASN A 50 -0.57 6.01 14.19
C ASN A 50 -0.73 6.49 12.73
N SER A 51 -1.04 5.58 11.80
CA SER A 51 -1.40 5.93 10.42
C SER A 51 -2.61 5.15 9.92
N VAL A 52 -3.34 5.75 8.97
CA VAL A 52 -4.38 5.08 8.17
C VAL A 52 -3.84 4.85 6.77
N HIS A 53 -3.90 3.63 6.29
CA HIS A 53 -3.45 3.24 4.96
C HIS A 53 -4.67 2.95 4.10
N ILE A 54 -4.68 3.50 2.88
CA ILE A 54 -5.75 3.32 1.90
C ILE A 54 -5.14 2.65 0.67
N TYR A 55 -5.76 1.55 0.24
CA TYR A 55 -5.29 0.71 -0.85
C TYR A 55 -6.29 0.72 -2.01
N TYR A 56 -5.76 0.52 -3.21
CA TYR A 56 -6.52 0.29 -4.42
C TYR A 56 -5.75 -0.71 -5.29
N LYS A 57 -6.42 -1.75 -5.78
CA LYS A 57 -5.81 -2.85 -6.56
C LYS A 57 -4.54 -3.47 -5.90
N GLY A 58 -4.58 -3.60 -4.58
CA GLY A 58 -3.51 -4.13 -3.74
C GLY A 58 -2.31 -3.20 -3.57
N GLY A 59 -2.36 -2.00 -4.14
CA GLY A 59 -1.35 -0.97 -3.97
C GLY A 59 -1.76 0.09 -2.97
N ARG A 60 -0.85 0.48 -2.07
CA ARG A 60 -1.12 1.55 -1.10
C ARG A 60 -1.10 2.90 -1.80
N ILE A 61 -2.25 3.50 -2.05
CA ILE A 61 -2.35 4.78 -2.74
C ILE A 61 -2.25 5.99 -1.81
N LEU A 62 -2.52 5.82 -0.51
CA LEU A 62 -2.46 6.92 0.45
C LEU A 62 -2.15 6.40 1.86
N GLU A 63 -1.21 7.03 2.53
CA GLU A 63 -0.97 6.90 3.97
C GLU A 63 -1.25 8.25 4.65
N ILE A 64 -2.18 8.24 5.60
CA ILE A 64 -2.59 9.40 6.38
C ILE A 64 -1.98 9.29 7.77
N LYS A 65 -1.21 10.30 8.16
CA LYS A 65 -0.71 10.50 9.53
C LYS A 65 -1.35 11.77 10.10
N ARG A 66 -1.20 11.98 11.41
CA ARG A 66 -1.71 13.17 12.13
C ARG A 66 -1.50 14.48 11.35
N ASN A 67 -0.29 14.71 10.81
CA ASN A 67 0.09 15.96 10.15
C ASN A 67 0.55 15.79 8.69
N ALA A 68 0.33 14.64 8.04
CA ALA A 68 0.88 14.39 6.72
C ALA A 68 0.03 13.42 5.88
N LEU A 69 -0.01 13.68 4.57
CA LEU A 69 -0.36 12.70 3.56
C LEU A 69 0.93 12.19 2.92
N ASN A 70 1.07 10.87 2.85
CA ASN A 70 2.18 10.22 2.17
C ASN A 70 1.63 9.38 1.03
N LEU A 71 2.14 9.63 -0.17
CA LEU A 71 1.85 8.85 -1.35
C LEU A 71 2.89 7.74 -1.49
N ASP A 72 2.49 6.59 -2.01
CA ASP A 72 3.43 5.54 -2.36
C ASP A 72 3.84 5.68 -3.83
N TYR A 73 4.96 6.36 -4.03
CA TYR A 73 5.48 6.71 -5.36
C TYR A 73 5.87 5.50 -6.20
N ASN A 74 5.98 4.31 -5.62
CA ASN A 74 6.33 3.11 -6.37
C ASN A 74 5.24 2.75 -7.40
N TYR A 75 4.01 3.21 -7.20
CA TYR A 75 2.93 2.98 -8.15
C TYR A 75 2.83 4.06 -9.23
N PHE A 76 3.74 5.04 -9.24
CA PHE A 76 3.75 6.11 -10.24
C PHE A 76 4.79 5.86 -11.36
N TYR A 77 5.56 4.77 -11.27
CA TYR A 77 6.49 4.35 -12.31
C TYR A 77 5.73 3.84 -13.54
N SER A 78 5.78 4.62 -14.62
CA SER A 78 5.16 4.33 -15.91
C SER A 78 5.80 3.16 -16.67
N LYS A 79 7.01 2.76 -16.28
CA LYS A 79 7.76 1.67 -16.93
C LYS A 79 8.11 0.55 -15.96
N LYS A 80 7.93 -0.70 -16.40
CA LYS A 80 8.26 -1.91 -15.64
C LYS A 80 9.72 -1.94 -15.16
N GLU A 81 10.66 -1.53 -16.01
CA GLU A 81 12.09 -1.49 -15.69
C GLU A 81 12.40 -0.61 -14.47
N HIS A 82 11.63 0.45 -14.23
CA HIS A 82 11.80 1.33 -13.08
C HIS A 82 11.14 0.79 -11.80
N GLN A 83 10.11 -0.07 -11.93
CA GLN A 83 9.31 -0.53 -10.80
C GLN A 83 10.06 -1.46 -9.83
N ASN A 84 11.13 -2.12 -10.29
CA ASN A 84 11.99 -2.95 -9.43
C ASN A 84 13.03 -2.13 -8.65
N ILE A 85 13.18 -0.84 -8.97
CA ILE A 85 14.16 0.03 -8.34
C ILE A 85 13.53 0.61 -7.07
N PRO A 86 14.13 0.39 -5.89
CA PRO A 86 13.62 0.98 -4.67
C PRO A 86 13.57 2.51 -4.80
N ARG A 87 12.43 3.14 -4.47
CA ARG A 87 12.30 4.60 -4.45
C ARG A 87 13.43 5.29 -3.68
N THR A 88 13.86 4.71 -2.56
CA THR A 88 14.95 5.29 -1.75
C THR A 88 16.25 5.38 -2.54
N TRP A 89 16.51 4.42 -3.44
CA TRP A 89 17.67 4.45 -4.32
C TRP A 89 17.55 5.57 -5.36
N MET A 90 16.38 5.71 -5.98
CA MET A 90 16.10 6.82 -6.91
C MET A 90 16.28 8.17 -6.23
N ARG A 91 15.82 8.31 -4.97
CA ARG A 91 16.03 9.52 -4.17
C ARG A 91 17.51 9.81 -3.94
N TYR A 92 18.29 8.82 -3.46
CA TYR A 92 19.71 9.02 -3.19
C TYR A 92 20.50 9.34 -4.45
N MET A 93 20.14 8.74 -5.57
CA MET A 93 20.71 9.06 -6.88
C MET A 93 20.34 10.48 -7.33
N PHE A 94 19.09 10.91 -7.11
CA PHE A 94 18.62 12.26 -7.45
C PHE A 94 19.29 13.34 -6.59
N ASP A 95 19.33 13.13 -5.27
CA ASP A 95 19.94 14.03 -4.29
C ASP A 95 21.48 14.00 -4.33
N ASN A 96 22.06 13.05 -5.09
CA ASN A 96 23.49 12.77 -5.15
C ASN A 96 24.10 12.49 -3.77
N ASP A 97 23.39 11.71 -2.94
CA ASP A 97 23.80 11.35 -1.57
C ASP A 97 24.90 10.27 -1.58
N GLN A 98 26.15 10.71 -1.73
CA GLN A 98 27.31 9.83 -1.86
C GLN A 98 27.51 8.87 -0.67
N GLU A 99 27.12 9.27 0.53
CA GLU A 99 27.24 8.42 1.72
C GLU A 99 26.29 7.21 1.62
N GLU A 100 25.01 7.46 1.37
CA GLU A 100 24.01 6.40 1.31
C GLU A 100 24.18 5.53 0.05
N LEU A 101 24.60 6.13 -1.07
CA LEU A 101 24.95 5.40 -2.30
C LEU A 101 26.09 4.41 -2.06
N ARG A 102 27.20 4.84 -1.42
CA ARG A 102 28.33 3.97 -1.11
C ARG A 102 27.93 2.87 -0.13
N LYS A 103 27.22 3.21 0.94
CA LYS A 103 26.79 2.28 2.00
C LYS A 103 25.90 1.15 1.47
N ARG A 104 25.06 1.43 0.48
CA ARG A 104 24.15 0.44 -0.13
C ARG A 104 24.64 -0.11 -1.46
N ASN A 105 25.84 0.27 -1.89
CA ASN A 105 26.44 -0.15 -3.14
C ASN A 105 25.49 0.10 -4.34
N ILE A 106 24.87 1.28 -4.37
CA ILE A 106 23.95 1.74 -5.41
C ILE A 106 24.76 2.45 -6.50
N SER A 107 24.60 2.02 -7.75
CA SER A 107 25.29 2.59 -8.91
C SER A 107 24.31 2.74 -10.09
N PRO A 108 24.64 3.54 -11.13
CA PRO A 108 23.79 3.71 -12.31
C PRO A 108 23.39 2.38 -12.96
N GLU A 109 24.27 1.38 -12.97
CA GLU A 109 24.03 0.06 -13.56
C GLU A 109 23.00 -0.76 -12.77
N LYS A 110 22.85 -0.48 -11.46
CA LYS A 110 21.88 -1.14 -10.57
C LYS A 110 20.59 -0.32 -10.39
N CYS A 111 20.57 0.90 -10.89
CA CYS A 111 19.47 1.84 -10.77
C CYS A 111 19.12 2.34 -12.17
N LEU A 112 19.39 3.62 -12.46
CA LEU A 112 19.28 4.24 -13.78
C LEU A 112 20.44 5.23 -13.96
N SER A 113 20.66 5.67 -15.19
CA SER A 113 21.59 6.78 -15.45
C SER A 113 21.14 8.05 -14.70
N PRO A 114 22.06 8.94 -14.28
CA PRO A 114 21.68 10.15 -13.53
C PRO A 114 20.65 11.05 -14.24
N SER A 115 20.73 11.15 -15.57
CA SER A 115 19.77 11.90 -16.38
C SER A 115 18.38 11.27 -16.38
N GLU A 116 18.30 9.94 -16.45
CA GLU A 116 17.04 9.21 -16.36
C GLU A 116 16.46 9.24 -14.94
N VAL A 117 17.29 9.11 -13.91
CA VAL A 117 16.86 9.30 -12.51
C VAL A 117 16.21 10.66 -12.35
N LYS A 118 16.85 11.72 -12.83
CA LYS A 118 16.32 13.08 -12.77
C LYS A 118 14.96 13.18 -13.45
N ARG A 119 14.86 12.76 -14.71
CA ARG A 119 13.60 12.79 -15.47
C ARG A 119 12.47 12.03 -14.77
N VAL A 120 12.75 10.80 -14.32
CA VAL A 120 11.74 9.96 -13.67
C VAL A 120 11.34 10.55 -12.32
N TRP A 121 12.29 11.05 -11.53
CA TRP A 121 12.00 11.64 -10.23
C TRP A 121 11.14 12.91 -10.34
N GLU A 122 11.43 13.76 -11.33
CA GLU A 122 10.62 14.95 -11.64
C GLU A 122 9.18 14.55 -12.04
N GLU A 123 8.99 13.55 -12.93
CA GLU A 123 7.66 13.03 -13.30
C GLU A 123 6.89 12.51 -12.07
N LEU A 124 7.57 11.79 -11.17
CA LEU A 124 6.97 11.29 -9.92
C LEU A 124 6.56 12.44 -8.99
N GLN A 125 7.35 13.52 -8.93
CA GLN A 125 7.03 14.71 -8.15
C GLN A 125 5.84 15.47 -8.73
N GLU A 126 5.78 15.64 -10.06
CA GLU A 126 4.66 16.27 -10.75
C GLU A 126 3.34 15.53 -10.51
N LYS A 127 3.33 14.19 -10.68
CA LYS A 127 2.13 13.37 -10.39
C LYS A 127 1.67 13.53 -8.95
N ARG A 128 2.62 13.56 -8.02
CA ARG A 128 2.35 13.74 -6.59
C ARG A 128 1.76 15.12 -6.31
N ASP A 129 2.38 16.19 -6.81
CA ASP A 129 1.94 17.55 -6.55
C ASP A 129 0.55 17.80 -7.18
N MET A 130 0.28 17.21 -8.36
CA MET A 130 -1.05 17.18 -8.97
C MET A 130 -2.09 16.53 -8.05
N LEU A 131 -1.83 15.33 -7.52
CA LEU A 131 -2.74 14.65 -6.59
C LEU A 131 -2.95 15.46 -5.30
N LEU A 132 -1.89 16.06 -4.75
CA LEU A 132 -1.98 16.86 -3.54
C LEU A 132 -2.75 18.18 -3.72
N ALA A 133 -2.84 18.68 -4.97
CA ALA A 133 -3.63 19.85 -5.33
C ALA A 133 -5.14 19.58 -5.43
N MET A 134 -5.57 18.31 -5.47
CA MET A 134 -6.99 17.93 -5.52
C MET A 134 -7.75 18.43 -4.30
N LYS A 135 -8.94 18.99 -4.52
CA LYS A 135 -9.70 19.69 -3.47
C LYS A 135 -10.58 18.72 -2.69
N THR A 136 -11.13 17.72 -3.37
CA THR A 136 -12.02 16.72 -2.76
C THR A 136 -11.37 15.34 -2.71
N PRO A 137 -11.78 14.48 -1.75
CA PRO A 137 -11.39 13.07 -1.75
C PRO A 137 -11.79 12.34 -3.02
N GLU A 138 -12.96 12.64 -3.58
CA GLU A 138 -13.46 12.00 -4.80
C GLU A 138 -12.55 12.29 -6.00
N GLU A 139 -12.23 13.57 -6.24
CA GLU A 139 -11.27 13.98 -7.28
C GLU A 139 -9.93 13.28 -7.08
N TYR A 140 -9.42 13.30 -5.84
CA TYR A 140 -8.15 12.67 -5.50
C TYR A 140 -8.15 11.17 -5.82
N PHE A 141 -9.16 10.42 -5.34
CA PHE A 141 -9.19 8.97 -5.50
C PHE A 141 -9.48 8.56 -6.93
N LYS A 142 -10.27 9.36 -7.66
CA LYS A 142 -10.50 9.15 -9.10
C LYS A 142 -9.20 9.30 -9.91
N GLU A 143 -8.43 10.35 -9.68
CA GLU A 143 -7.16 10.53 -10.40
C GLU A 143 -6.09 9.53 -9.92
N ALA A 144 -6.02 9.24 -8.63
CA ALA A 144 -5.11 8.21 -8.11
C ALA A 144 -5.44 6.83 -8.69
N ALA A 145 -6.72 6.48 -8.83
CA ALA A 145 -7.15 5.23 -9.45
C ALA A 145 -6.69 5.11 -10.90
N LYS A 146 -6.78 6.19 -11.70
CA LYS A 146 -6.26 6.18 -13.08
C LYS A 146 -4.77 5.87 -13.14
N ILE A 147 -3.97 6.49 -12.27
CA ILE A 147 -2.53 6.24 -12.20
C ILE A 147 -2.26 4.78 -11.80
N MET A 148 -3.03 4.25 -10.83
CA MET A 148 -2.94 2.85 -10.44
C MET A 148 -3.37 1.89 -11.55
N ASP A 149 -4.35 2.26 -12.37
CA ASP A 149 -4.82 1.47 -13.50
C ASP A 149 -3.80 1.43 -14.62
N GLU A 150 -3.13 2.56 -14.89
CA GLU A 150 -1.97 2.60 -15.80
C GLU A 150 -0.84 1.71 -15.31
N TRP A 151 -0.51 1.83 -14.01
CA TRP A 151 0.50 0.99 -13.38
C TRP A 151 0.14 -0.49 -13.41
N SER A 152 -1.11 -0.84 -13.12
CA SER A 152 -1.65 -2.20 -13.16
C SER A 152 -1.62 -2.78 -14.57
N ARG A 153 -2.03 -2.02 -15.59
CA ARG A 153 -1.96 -2.45 -17.00
C ARG A 153 -0.53 -2.74 -17.45
N ALA A 154 0.41 -1.86 -17.10
CA ALA A 154 1.83 -2.08 -17.41
C ALA A 154 2.41 -3.37 -16.78
N LEU A 155 1.75 -3.94 -15.76
CA LEU A 155 2.12 -5.23 -15.15
C LEU A 155 1.41 -6.43 -15.77
N LEU A 156 0.15 -6.26 -16.21
CA LEU A 156 -0.65 -7.33 -16.81
C LEU A 156 -0.13 -7.78 -18.17
N ASP A 157 0.45 -6.86 -18.96
CA ASP A 157 1.00 -7.15 -20.29
C ASP A 157 2.18 -8.14 -20.28
N ASP A 158 2.71 -8.49 -19.09
CA ASP A 158 3.93 -9.28 -18.96
C ASP A 158 3.80 -10.43 -17.92
N SER A 159 2.57 -10.87 -17.64
CA SER A 159 2.25 -12.01 -16.75
C SER A 159 2.86 -11.94 -15.33
N ASP A 160 2.93 -10.74 -14.73
CA ASP A 160 3.55 -10.57 -13.41
C ASP A 160 2.70 -11.18 -12.27
N ILE A 161 3.14 -12.35 -11.80
CA ILE A 161 2.54 -13.14 -10.71
C ILE A 161 2.34 -12.30 -9.43
N LYS A 162 3.20 -11.31 -9.15
CA LYS A 162 3.09 -10.47 -7.93
C LYS A 162 1.90 -9.52 -7.97
N HIS A 163 1.44 -9.13 -9.15
CA HIS A 163 0.31 -8.23 -9.29
C HIS A 163 -1.01 -8.92 -8.91
N GLU A 164 -1.19 -10.16 -9.38
CA GLU A 164 -2.36 -10.96 -9.06
C GLU A 164 -2.48 -11.27 -7.56
N GLU A 165 -1.35 -11.51 -6.89
CA GLU A 165 -1.33 -11.77 -5.45
C GLU A 165 -1.83 -10.57 -4.64
N ARG A 166 -1.37 -9.36 -4.96
CA ARG A 166 -1.81 -8.12 -4.29
C ARG A 166 -3.28 -7.82 -4.52
N LEU A 167 -3.77 -8.03 -5.75
CA LEU A 167 -5.20 -7.94 -6.05
C LEU A 167 -6.00 -8.93 -5.21
N LEU A 168 -5.52 -10.16 -5.08
CA LEU A 168 -6.16 -11.20 -4.28
C LEU A 168 -6.17 -10.85 -2.78
N GLN A 169 -5.05 -10.35 -2.23
CA GLN A 169 -4.97 -9.87 -0.84
C GLN A 169 -6.05 -8.82 -0.56
N GLN A 170 -6.17 -7.78 -1.40
CA GLN A 170 -7.19 -6.75 -1.22
C GLN A 170 -8.61 -7.31 -1.35
N ARG A 171 -8.88 -8.18 -2.34
CA ARG A 171 -10.20 -8.82 -2.48
C ARG A 171 -10.57 -9.64 -1.24
N ILE A 172 -9.64 -10.41 -0.70
CA ILE A 172 -9.84 -11.16 0.55
C ILE A 172 -10.16 -10.19 1.69
N SER A 173 -9.39 -9.12 1.84
CA SER A 173 -9.59 -8.10 2.87
C SER A 173 -10.99 -7.48 2.81
N VAL A 174 -11.39 -6.96 1.65
CA VAL A 174 -12.69 -6.32 1.44
C VAL A 174 -13.85 -7.30 1.70
N CYS A 175 -13.75 -8.55 1.22
CA CYS A 175 -14.76 -9.59 1.48
C CYS A 175 -14.88 -9.95 2.97
N ASN A 176 -13.77 -9.96 3.71
CA ASN A 176 -13.70 -10.51 5.07
C ASN A 176 -13.74 -9.42 6.16
N ARG A 177 -14.31 -8.26 5.85
CA ARG A 177 -14.39 -7.13 6.79
C ARG A 177 -15.57 -7.23 7.77
N HIS A 178 -16.64 -7.91 7.38
CA HIS A 178 -17.85 -8.00 8.19
C HIS A 178 -17.81 -9.22 9.14
N MET A 179 -18.00 -8.97 10.43
CA MET A 179 -17.86 -10.01 11.47
C MET A 179 -18.93 -11.11 11.42
N GLU A 180 -20.05 -10.85 10.74
CA GLU A 180 -21.27 -11.65 10.91
C GLU A 180 -21.28 -12.93 10.06
N GLU A 181 -20.38 -13.07 9.07
CA GLU A 181 -20.41 -14.19 8.11
C GLU A 181 -19.03 -14.81 7.78
N THR A 182 -17.95 -14.39 8.44
CA THR A 182 -16.59 -14.73 8.00
C THR A 182 -15.82 -15.59 9.00
N ASP A 183 -15.01 -16.53 8.50
CA ASP A 183 -14.08 -17.31 9.34
C ASP A 183 -12.88 -16.47 9.83
N PHE A 184 -12.64 -15.34 9.15
CA PHE A 184 -11.56 -14.40 9.43
C PHE A 184 -12.06 -12.97 9.40
N ILE A 185 -11.56 -12.15 10.32
CA ILE A 185 -11.65 -10.69 10.24
C ILE A 185 -10.26 -10.20 9.85
N VAL A 186 -10.12 -9.72 8.61
CA VAL A 186 -8.83 -9.21 8.14
C VAL A 186 -8.51 -7.89 8.85
N LEU A 187 -7.33 -7.85 9.48
CA LEU A 187 -6.82 -6.66 10.14
C LEU A 187 -6.01 -5.79 9.16
N ASP A 188 -5.16 -6.45 8.36
CA ASP A 188 -4.24 -5.79 7.45
C ASP A 188 -3.74 -6.73 6.34
N ILE A 189 -3.31 -6.13 5.23
CA ILE A 189 -2.64 -6.80 4.11
C ILE A 189 -1.25 -6.21 3.91
N GLU A 190 -0.22 -6.98 3.52
CA GLU A 190 1.17 -6.48 3.45
C GLU A 190 1.68 -5.93 4.80
N PHE A 191 1.35 -6.62 5.90
CA PHE A 191 1.68 -6.19 7.25
C PHE A 191 3.19 -6.30 7.50
N ALA A 192 3.86 -5.16 7.67
CA ALA A 192 5.28 -5.14 8.00
C ALA A 192 5.48 -5.50 9.47
N VAL A 193 6.26 -6.55 9.73
CA VAL A 193 6.62 -6.93 11.10
C VAL A 193 7.51 -5.83 11.70
N THR A 194 7.40 -5.62 13.01
CA THR A 194 7.97 -4.45 13.71
C THR A 194 9.44 -4.17 13.41
N ASN A 195 9.83 -2.90 13.29
CA ASN A 195 11.25 -2.54 13.19
C ASN A 195 11.89 -2.27 14.56
N ASP A 196 11.22 -2.70 15.64
CA ASP A 196 11.75 -2.58 16.98
C ASP A 196 13.05 -3.39 17.12
N LYS A 197 14.08 -2.77 17.72
CA LYS A 197 15.39 -3.38 17.93
C LYS A 197 15.36 -4.60 18.85
N SER A 198 14.28 -4.78 19.62
CA SER A 198 14.04 -5.97 20.44
C SER A 198 13.62 -7.20 19.63
N VAL A 199 13.35 -7.05 18.33
CA VAL A 199 12.97 -8.15 17.44
C VAL A 199 14.06 -8.35 16.38
N SER A 200 14.57 -9.58 16.29
CA SER A 200 15.56 -9.96 15.29
C SER A 200 14.95 -10.84 14.20
N TYR A 201 15.23 -10.52 12.95
CA TYR A 201 14.82 -11.31 11.78
C TYR A 201 16.00 -12.11 11.24
N HIS A 202 15.78 -13.41 11.04
CA HIS A 202 16.75 -14.27 10.35
C HIS A 202 16.39 -14.33 8.87
N SER A 203 17.00 -13.46 8.06
CA SER A 203 16.92 -13.52 6.60
C SER A 203 18.21 -13.01 5.98
N GLU A 204 18.73 -13.75 5.00
CA GLU A 204 19.89 -13.32 4.21
C GLU A 204 19.52 -12.26 3.15
N LYS A 205 18.22 -12.07 2.88
CA LYS A 205 17.73 -11.29 1.73
C LYS A 205 16.77 -10.15 2.10
N TYR A 206 16.02 -10.29 3.18
CA TYR A 206 14.96 -9.34 3.54
C TYR A 206 15.16 -8.77 4.94
N LEU A 207 15.40 -7.46 5.01
CA LEU A 207 15.59 -6.75 6.28
C LEU A 207 14.26 -6.44 7.00
N HIS A 208 13.13 -6.56 6.30
CA HIS A 208 11.80 -6.19 6.79
C HIS A 208 10.76 -7.21 6.28
N PRO A 209 10.58 -8.34 7.00
CA PRO A 209 9.57 -9.32 6.60
C PRO A 209 8.17 -8.71 6.65
N ARG A 210 7.32 -9.22 5.77
CA ARG A 210 5.91 -8.84 5.69
C ARG A 210 5.06 -10.09 5.67
N PHE A 211 3.88 -10.00 6.26
CA PHE A 211 2.84 -10.99 6.11
C PHE A 211 1.85 -10.52 5.05
N ASP A 212 1.45 -11.41 4.15
CA ASP A 212 0.48 -11.08 3.11
C ASP A 212 -0.84 -10.65 3.72
N ILE A 213 -1.34 -11.40 4.72
CA ILE A 213 -2.56 -11.08 5.45
C ILE A 213 -2.37 -11.40 6.95
N ILE A 214 -2.84 -10.48 7.80
CA ILE A 214 -2.98 -10.69 9.24
C ILE A 214 -4.46 -10.52 9.62
N ALA A 215 -5.00 -11.48 10.37
CA ALA A 215 -6.43 -11.58 10.64
C ALA A 215 -6.73 -12.11 12.05
N LEU A 216 -7.97 -11.93 12.51
CA LEU A 216 -8.50 -12.59 13.71
C LEU A 216 -9.46 -13.71 13.30
N GLN A 217 -9.50 -14.79 14.07
CA GLN A 217 -10.44 -15.90 13.88
C GLN A 217 -11.55 -15.83 14.94
N PRO A 218 -12.75 -15.29 14.63
CA PRO A 218 -13.80 -15.09 15.64
C PRO A 218 -14.21 -16.40 16.31
N ARG A 219 -14.38 -17.46 15.52
CA ARG A 219 -14.75 -18.81 15.97
C ARG A 219 -13.68 -19.51 16.82
N LYS A 220 -12.49 -18.93 16.92
CA LYS A 220 -11.37 -19.42 17.74
C LYS A 220 -10.98 -18.40 18.81
N ASN A 221 -11.96 -17.80 19.48
CA ASN A 221 -11.76 -16.80 20.52
C ASN A 221 -10.87 -15.63 20.06
N PHE A 222 -11.09 -15.14 18.84
CA PHE A 222 -10.30 -14.07 18.23
C PHE A 222 -8.80 -14.35 18.18
N ARG A 223 -8.40 -15.61 17.98
CA ARG A 223 -6.99 -15.97 17.78
C ARG A 223 -6.42 -15.23 16.56
N LEU A 224 -5.20 -14.71 16.73
CA LEU A 224 -4.44 -14.10 15.63
C LEU A 224 -4.03 -15.17 14.62
N ALA A 225 -4.26 -14.88 13.34
CA ALA A 225 -3.84 -15.69 12.21
C ALA A 225 -2.94 -14.85 11.28
N VAL A 226 -1.88 -15.49 10.81
CA VAL A 226 -1.04 -15.00 9.71
C VAL A 226 -1.31 -15.93 8.53
N ILE A 227 -1.65 -15.34 7.39
CA ILE A 227 -1.97 -16.09 6.16
C ILE A 227 -0.99 -15.61 5.10
N GLU A 228 -0.20 -16.56 4.60
CA GLU A 228 0.69 -16.38 3.47
C GLU A 228 -0.02 -16.94 2.23
N LEU A 229 -0.10 -16.14 1.17
CA LEU A 229 -0.68 -16.56 -0.10
C LEU A 229 0.41 -17.24 -0.94
N LYS A 230 0.02 -18.32 -1.59
CA LYS A 230 0.82 -19.00 -2.60
C LYS A 230 -0.10 -19.33 -3.76
N LYS A 231 0.33 -19.02 -4.99
CA LYS A 231 -0.30 -19.62 -6.17
C LYS A 231 -0.02 -21.13 -6.10
N GLY A 232 -1.05 -21.96 -6.25
CA GLY A 232 -0.92 -23.41 -6.14
C GLY A 232 0.21 -23.95 -7.02
N MET A 233 0.79 -25.10 -6.64
CA MET A 233 1.67 -25.83 -7.55
C MET A 233 0.90 -26.05 -8.86
N VAL A 234 1.46 -25.62 -9.98
CA VAL A 234 1.01 -26.10 -11.29
C VAL A 234 1.15 -27.61 -11.22
N LEU A 235 0.04 -28.34 -11.07
CA LEU A 235 0.02 -29.77 -11.30
C LEU A 235 0.42 -29.92 -12.76
N ARG A 236 1.66 -30.37 -12.97
CA ARG A 236 2.08 -30.82 -14.29
C ARG A 236 1.35 -32.13 -14.50
N ASP A 237 0.29 -32.07 -15.30
CA ASP A 237 -0.32 -33.26 -15.91
C ASP A 237 0.69 -33.95 -16.83
#